data_AF-A0A5N7AUD7-F1
#
_entry.id   AF-A0A5N7AUD7-F1
#
_cell.length_a   1.000
_cell.length_b   1.000
_cell.length_c   1.000
_cell.angle_alpha   90.00
_cell.angle_beta   90.00
_cell.angle_gamma   90.00
#
_symmetry.space_group_name_H-M   'P 1'
#
loop_
_entity.id
_entity.type
_entity.pdbx_description
1 polymer ?
#
loop_
_entity_poly.entity_id
_entity_poly.type
_entity_poly.pdbx_seq_one_letter_code
_entity_poly.pdbx_strand_id
1 'polypeptide(L)'
;MGIAPYGVLNQGRFQTEESFKEREKSNPGRNFIPLSEHDKKISKALEGLASRKGVNLLDVALACVFSKAPYVFPIVGARKLQHIRGSIAALNIFLTEEEVKEIDSAYPFDFGFSHSFLSGTMIFGEEPSRGASVPQDVWLTKAQGTFDWVEQPKPIGH
;
A
#
# COMPACT_ATOMS: atom_id res chain seq x y z
N MET A 1 -6.32 16.59 -10.12
CA MET A 1 -4.85 16.40 -10.17
C MET A 1 -4.59 14.91 -10.27
N GLY A 2 -3.68 14.46 -11.14
CA GLY A 2 -3.30 13.05 -11.26
C GLY A 2 -1.95 12.78 -10.61
N ILE A 3 -1.74 11.57 -10.10
CA ILE A 3 -0.50 11.16 -9.42
C ILE A 3 0.14 10.02 -10.22
N ALA A 4 1.43 10.13 -10.52
CA ALA A 4 2.19 9.09 -11.21
C ALA A 4 3.30 8.53 -10.29
N PRO A 5 2.98 7.62 -9.35
CA PRO A 5 3.96 7.13 -8.39
C PRO A 5 4.99 6.20 -9.04
N TYR A 6 6.26 6.42 -8.71
CA TYR A 6 7.36 5.53 -9.05
C TYR A 6 7.62 4.53 -7.92
N GLY A 7 8.12 3.34 -8.26
CA GLY A 7 8.55 2.35 -7.27
C GLY A 7 7.42 1.53 -6.64
N VAL A 8 6.22 1.54 -7.26
CA VAL A 8 5.01 0.87 -6.77
C VAL A 8 5.13 -0.64 -6.51
N LEU A 9 6.08 -1.31 -7.18
CA LEU A 9 6.37 -2.74 -6.97
C LEU A 9 7.68 -2.97 -6.19
N ASN A 10 8.09 -1.98 -5.39
CA ASN A 10 9.32 -2.01 -4.59
C ASN A 10 10.56 -2.44 -5.40
N GLN A 11 10.68 -1.91 -6.63
CA GLN A 11 11.76 -2.25 -7.57
C GLN A 11 11.89 -3.76 -7.89
N GLY A 12 10.80 -4.53 -7.80
CA GLY A 12 10.78 -5.97 -8.03
C GLY A 12 11.27 -6.79 -6.83
N ARG A 13 11.20 -6.24 -5.62
CA ARG A 13 11.56 -6.92 -4.37
C ARG A 13 10.40 -7.68 -3.74
N PHE A 14 9.15 -7.39 -4.10
CA PHE A 14 8.04 -8.22 -3.68
C PHE A 14 8.12 -9.58 -4.36
N GLN A 15 8.18 -10.63 -3.57
CA GLN A 15 8.31 -12.01 -4.00
C GLN A 15 7.60 -12.96 -3.01
N THR A 16 7.34 -14.18 -3.46
CA THR A 16 6.81 -15.23 -2.58
C THR A 16 7.84 -15.66 -1.54
N GLU A 17 7.39 -16.23 -0.43
CA GLU A 17 8.27 -16.77 0.61
C GLU A 17 9.25 -17.82 0.03
N GLU A 18 8.78 -18.64 -0.91
CA GLU A 18 9.59 -19.61 -1.63
C GLU A 18 10.71 -18.94 -2.43
N SER A 19 10.36 -17.88 -3.18
CA SER A 19 11.33 -17.12 -3.98
C SER A 19 12.40 -16.46 -3.11
N PHE A 20 12.05 -16.01 -1.90
CA PHE A 20 13.04 -15.46 -0.96
C PHE A 20 14.02 -16.54 -0.49
N LYS A 21 13.53 -17.74 -0.12
CA LYS A 21 14.39 -18.88 0.27
C LYS A 21 15.32 -19.32 -0.85
N GLU A 22 14.87 -19.26 -2.10
CA GLU A 22 15.73 -19.54 -3.25
C GLU A 22 16.82 -18.49 -3.43
N ARG A 23 16.50 -17.20 -3.25
CA ARG A 23 17.49 -16.12 -3.35
C ARG A 23 18.56 -16.17 -2.27
N GLU A 24 18.24 -16.65 -1.07
CA GLU A 24 19.24 -16.87 -0.02
C GLU A 24 20.33 -17.87 -0.48
N LYS A 25 19.98 -18.81 -1.37
CA LYS A 25 20.92 -19.78 -1.93
C LYS A 25 21.64 -19.26 -3.18
N SER A 26 20.93 -18.52 -4.04
CA SER A 26 21.48 -17.98 -5.29
C SER A 26 20.80 -16.66 -5.63
N ASN A 27 21.53 -15.54 -5.57
CA ASN A 27 20.98 -14.21 -5.77
C ASN A 27 21.53 -13.51 -7.02
N PRO A 28 20.98 -13.79 -8.22
CA PRO A 28 21.41 -13.17 -9.48
C PRO A 28 20.90 -11.72 -9.66
N GLY A 29 20.34 -11.08 -8.62
CA GLY A 29 19.62 -9.81 -8.68
C GLY A 29 20.41 -8.57 -8.26
N ARG A 30 19.70 -7.42 -8.19
CA ARG A 30 20.24 -6.17 -7.63
C ARG A 30 20.41 -6.31 -6.11
N ASN A 31 21.66 -6.34 -5.64
CA ASN A 31 22.01 -6.58 -4.24
C ASN A 31 22.56 -5.33 -3.51
N PHE A 32 22.44 -4.15 -4.12
CA PHE A 32 22.97 -2.91 -3.55
C PHE A 32 22.25 -2.46 -2.28
N ILE A 33 21.01 -2.87 -2.07
CA ILE A 33 20.22 -2.54 -0.87
C ILE A 33 19.64 -3.85 -0.35
N PRO A 34 19.86 -4.19 0.93
CA PRO A 34 19.33 -5.40 1.53
C PRO A 34 17.80 -5.34 1.60
N LEU A 35 17.16 -6.50 1.54
CA LEU A 35 15.72 -6.62 1.77
C LEU A 35 15.44 -6.34 3.25
N SER A 36 14.55 -5.40 3.53
CA SER A 36 14.16 -5.10 4.90
C SER A 36 13.13 -6.11 5.42
N GLU A 37 13.03 -6.24 6.74
CA GLU A 37 11.97 -7.04 7.36
C GLU A 37 10.57 -6.45 7.06
N HIS A 38 10.48 -5.15 6.80
CA HIS A 38 9.24 -4.51 6.34
C HIS A 38 8.82 -5.02 4.96
N ASP A 39 9.76 -5.12 4.02
CA ASP A 39 9.50 -5.63 2.68
C ASP A 39 8.95 -7.06 2.74
N LYS A 40 9.54 -7.92 3.60
CA LYS A 40 9.08 -9.30 3.79
C LYS A 40 7.67 -9.38 4.36
N LYS A 41 7.34 -8.56 5.37
CA LYS A 41 6.00 -8.52 5.98
C LYS A 41 4.93 -8.11 4.97
N ILE A 42 5.19 -7.06 4.20
CA ILE A 42 4.28 -6.59 3.16
C ILE A 42 4.13 -7.67 2.07
N SER A 43 5.24 -8.26 1.62
CA SER A 43 5.22 -9.32 0.62
C SER A 43 4.38 -10.52 1.07
N LYS A 44 4.47 -10.90 2.34
CA LYS A 44 3.67 -11.98 2.93
C LYS A 44 2.17 -11.65 2.97
N ALA A 45 1.80 -10.42 3.32
CA ALA A 45 0.40 -9.98 3.29
C ALA A 45 -0.17 -10.01 1.86
N LEU A 46 0.61 -9.51 0.90
CA LEU A 46 0.26 -9.55 -0.52
C LEU A 46 0.13 -11.00 -1.04
N GLU A 47 1.03 -11.90 -0.65
CA GLU A 47 1.01 -13.32 -1.01
C GLU A 47 -0.24 -14.03 -0.49
N GLY A 48 -0.61 -13.76 0.77
CA GLY A 48 -1.82 -14.32 1.39
C GLY A 48 -3.08 -13.90 0.63
N LEU A 49 -3.20 -12.61 0.31
CA LEU A 49 -4.34 -12.09 -0.44
C LEU A 49 -4.37 -12.59 -1.90
N ALA A 50 -3.20 -12.65 -2.54
CA ALA A 50 -3.05 -13.19 -3.89
C ALA A 50 -3.48 -14.66 -3.98
N SER A 51 -3.11 -15.46 -2.97
CA SER A 51 -3.50 -16.86 -2.87
C SER A 51 -5.01 -17.02 -2.71
N ARG A 52 -5.67 -16.18 -1.91
CA ARG A 52 -7.13 -16.21 -1.73
C ARG A 52 -7.90 -15.84 -3.00
N LYS A 53 -7.38 -14.89 -3.78
CA LYS A 53 -7.99 -14.44 -5.05
C LYS A 53 -7.56 -15.26 -6.27
N GLY A 54 -6.54 -16.11 -6.15
CA GLY A 54 -6.01 -16.90 -7.27
C GLY A 54 -5.28 -16.05 -8.33
N VAL A 55 -4.63 -14.97 -7.91
CA VAL A 55 -3.95 -14.00 -8.79
C VAL A 55 -2.47 -13.88 -8.44
N ASN A 56 -1.68 -13.15 -9.24
CA ASN A 56 -0.27 -12.91 -8.91
C ASN A 56 -0.14 -11.86 -7.79
N LEU A 57 0.85 -12.07 -6.91
CA LEU A 57 1.24 -11.14 -5.85
C LEU A 57 1.45 -9.70 -6.36
N LEU A 58 2.10 -9.54 -7.53
CA LEU A 58 2.40 -8.21 -8.07
C LEU A 58 1.14 -7.51 -8.59
N ASP A 59 0.14 -8.27 -9.02
CA ASP A 59 -1.12 -7.74 -9.51
C ASP A 59 -1.93 -7.18 -8.33
N VAL A 60 -1.91 -7.87 -7.19
CA VAL A 60 -2.50 -7.39 -5.92
C VAL A 60 -1.79 -6.13 -5.43
N ALA A 61 -0.46 -6.08 -5.49
CA ALA A 61 0.28 -4.89 -5.10
C ALA A 61 -0.12 -3.67 -5.95
N LEU A 62 -0.28 -3.85 -7.25
CA LEU A 62 -0.69 -2.79 -8.16
C LEU A 62 -2.16 -2.39 -7.95
N ALA A 63 -3.06 -3.35 -7.73
CA ALA A 63 -4.45 -3.13 -7.36
C ALA A 63 -4.59 -2.33 -6.05
N CYS A 64 -3.73 -2.61 -5.06
CA CYS A 64 -3.68 -1.84 -3.82
C CYS A 64 -3.34 -0.36 -4.08
N VAL A 65 -2.38 -0.08 -4.97
CA VAL A 65 -2.02 1.30 -5.36
C VAL A 65 -3.19 2.01 -6.05
N PHE A 66 -3.89 1.33 -6.96
CA PHE A 66 -5.09 1.90 -7.60
C PHE A 66 -6.19 2.24 -6.59
N SER A 67 -6.25 1.51 -5.48
CA SER A 67 -7.26 1.70 -4.43
C SER A 67 -6.95 2.82 -3.44
N LYS A 68 -5.79 3.50 -3.54
CA LYS A 68 -5.40 4.55 -2.57
C LYS A 68 -5.96 5.93 -2.87
N ALA A 69 -6.14 6.28 -4.13
CA ALA A 69 -6.54 7.62 -4.52
C ALA A 69 -7.15 7.62 -5.94
N PRO A 70 -7.99 8.63 -6.26
CA PRO A 70 -8.46 8.84 -7.63
C PRO A 70 -7.32 9.29 -8.55
N TYR A 71 -7.42 8.95 -9.85
CA TYR A 71 -6.49 9.39 -10.90
C TYR A 71 -5.01 9.02 -10.64
N VAL A 72 -4.76 7.78 -10.20
CA VAL A 72 -3.41 7.24 -9.99
C VAL A 72 -2.94 6.46 -11.23
N PHE A 73 -1.78 6.86 -11.75
CA PHE A 73 -1.15 6.29 -12.95
C PHE A 73 0.24 5.74 -12.60
N PRO A 74 0.31 4.54 -12.00
CA PRO A 74 1.55 3.98 -11.48
C PRO A 74 2.56 3.73 -12.59
N ILE A 75 3.82 4.12 -12.35
CA ILE A 75 4.92 3.88 -13.29
C ILE A 75 5.44 2.46 -13.05
N VAL A 76 5.13 1.56 -13.98
CA VAL A 76 5.55 0.16 -13.92
C VAL A 76 6.82 -0.06 -14.74
N GLY A 77 7.89 -0.47 -14.07
CA GLY A 77 9.13 -0.88 -14.73
C GLY A 77 9.13 -2.36 -15.10
N ALA A 78 9.27 -2.69 -16.37
CA ALA A 78 9.35 -4.07 -16.87
C ALA A 78 10.58 -4.28 -17.77
N ARG A 79 11.23 -5.44 -17.64
CA ARG A 79 12.34 -5.88 -18.51
C ARG A 79 11.96 -7.03 -19.45
N LYS A 80 10.78 -7.62 -19.24
CA LYS A 80 10.27 -8.79 -19.97
C LYS A 80 8.82 -8.55 -20.32
N LEU A 81 8.38 -9.09 -21.46
CA LEU A 81 7.00 -8.96 -21.94
C LEU A 81 5.97 -9.55 -20.94
N GLN A 82 6.33 -10.65 -20.27
CA GLN A 82 5.48 -11.28 -19.27
C GLN A 82 5.13 -10.33 -18.10
N HIS A 83 6.05 -9.46 -17.69
CA HIS A 83 5.79 -8.50 -16.61
C HIS A 83 4.75 -7.46 -17.03
N ILE A 84 4.82 -6.97 -18.27
CA ILE A 84 3.85 -6.01 -18.81
C ILE A 84 2.46 -6.66 -18.86
N ARG A 85 2.38 -7.92 -19.34
CA ARG A 85 1.12 -8.66 -19.40
C ARG A 85 0.52 -8.89 -18.01
N GLY A 86 1.34 -9.20 -16.99
CA GLY A 86 0.88 -9.30 -15.60
C GLY A 86 0.29 -8.00 -15.09
N SER A 87 0.97 -6.87 -15.31
CA SER A 87 0.49 -5.56 -14.85
C SER A 87 -0.85 -5.13 -15.48
N ILE A 88 -1.19 -5.61 -16.68
CA ILE A 88 -2.50 -5.37 -17.29
C ILE A 88 -3.59 -6.15 -16.53
N ALA A 89 -3.31 -7.36 -16.06
CA ALA A 89 -4.28 -8.17 -15.32
C ALA A 89 -4.71 -7.50 -14.01
N ALA A 90 -3.81 -6.76 -13.37
CA ALA A 90 -4.10 -5.97 -12.16
C ALA A 90 -5.22 -4.94 -12.33
N LEU A 91 -5.47 -4.46 -13.56
CA LEU A 91 -6.55 -3.49 -13.84
C LEU A 91 -7.95 -4.10 -13.62
N ASN A 92 -8.07 -5.43 -13.61
CA ASN A 92 -9.32 -6.14 -13.38
C ASN A 92 -9.45 -6.67 -11.95
N ILE A 93 -8.54 -6.31 -11.05
CA ILE A 93 -8.54 -6.75 -9.65
C ILE A 93 -9.05 -5.61 -8.78
N PHE A 94 -10.14 -5.88 -8.06
CA PHE A 94 -10.71 -4.97 -7.08
C PHE A 94 -10.48 -5.52 -5.67
N LEU A 95 -9.96 -4.65 -4.79
CA LEU A 95 -9.72 -4.92 -3.38
C LEU A 95 -10.75 -4.20 -2.51
N THR A 96 -11.39 -4.92 -1.60
CA THR A 96 -12.28 -4.31 -0.60
C THR A 96 -11.51 -3.42 0.38
N GLU A 97 -12.20 -2.53 1.08
CA GLU A 97 -11.57 -1.65 2.09
C GLU A 97 -10.86 -2.48 3.18
N GLU A 98 -11.42 -3.62 3.56
CA GLU A 98 -10.83 -4.55 4.53
C GLU A 98 -9.53 -5.18 4.00
N GLU A 99 -9.51 -5.60 2.73
CA GLU A 99 -8.33 -6.19 2.10
C GLU A 99 -7.21 -5.15 1.94
N VAL A 100 -7.54 -3.91 1.59
CA VAL A 100 -6.58 -2.81 1.55
C VAL A 100 -6.01 -2.53 2.94
N LYS A 101 -6.87 -2.54 3.98
CA LYS A 101 -6.46 -2.35 5.37
C LYS A 101 -5.59 -3.49 5.90
N GLU A 102 -5.83 -4.73 5.46
CA GLU A 102 -4.97 -5.89 5.79
C GLU A 102 -3.54 -5.67 5.28
N ILE A 103 -3.39 -5.19 4.03
CA ILE A 103 -2.08 -4.89 3.45
C ILE A 103 -1.39 -3.75 4.21
N ASP A 104 -2.11 -2.67 4.50
CA ASP A 104 -1.54 -1.51 5.20
C ASP A 104 -1.11 -1.84 6.63
N SER A 105 -1.84 -2.75 7.28
CA SER A 105 -1.52 -3.18 8.66
C SER A 105 -0.29 -4.08 8.73
N ALA A 106 0.28 -4.53 7.60
CA ALA A 106 1.49 -5.34 7.58
C ALA A 106 2.73 -4.60 8.14
N TYR A 107 2.69 -3.27 8.14
CA TYR A 107 3.72 -2.42 8.71
C TYR A 107 3.09 -1.24 9.47
N PRO A 108 3.52 -0.95 10.72
CA PRO A 108 3.14 0.30 11.38
C PRO A 108 3.73 1.50 10.65
N PHE A 109 2.92 2.13 9.80
CA PHE A 109 3.29 3.39 9.16
C PHE A 109 3.14 4.55 10.16
N ASP A 110 4.23 5.28 10.40
CA ASP A 110 4.18 6.50 11.18
C ASP A 110 3.93 7.71 10.28
N PHE A 111 2.78 8.36 10.49
CA PHE A 111 2.42 9.58 9.76
C PHE A 111 3.27 10.80 10.15
N GLY A 112 3.91 10.76 11.33
CA GLY A 112 4.74 11.86 11.82
C GLY A 112 4.00 13.19 12.04
N PHE A 113 4.73 14.22 12.48
CA PHE A 113 4.18 15.57 12.57
C PHE A 113 3.96 16.15 11.15
N SER A 114 2.85 16.83 10.85
CA SER A 114 1.75 17.29 11.73
C SER A 114 0.57 16.33 11.86
N HIS A 115 0.53 15.26 11.08
CA HIS A 115 -0.60 14.34 11.03
C HIS A 115 -0.83 13.62 12.36
N SER A 116 0.23 13.14 13.02
CA SER A 116 0.13 12.46 14.33
C SER A 116 -0.25 13.41 15.47
N PHE A 117 0.09 14.70 15.36
CA PHE A 117 -0.37 15.73 16.31
C PHE A 117 -1.85 16.05 16.11
N LEU A 118 -2.25 16.33 14.87
CA LEU A 118 -3.63 16.73 14.56
C LEU A 118 -4.61 15.59 14.81
N SER A 119 -4.24 14.35 14.51
CA SER A 119 -5.08 13.20 14.84
C SER A 119 -5.21 12.97 16.34
N GLY A 120 -4.24 13.45 17.13
CA GLY A 120 -4.16 13.20 18.57
C GLY A 120 -3.35 11.97 18.94
N THR A 121 -2.89 11.16 17.97
CA THR A 121 -1.97 10.02 18.21
C THR A 121 -0.79 10.43 19.09
N MET A 122 -0.14 11.56 18.80
CA MET A 122 1.02 12.04 19.56
C MET A 122 0.67 12.48 20.99
N ILE A 123 -0.55 12.96 21.22
CA ILE A 123 -0.98 13.54 22.52
C ILE A 123 -1.58 12.47 23.43
N PHE A 124 -2.34 11.53 22.86
CA PHE A 124 -3.10 10.52 23.59
C PHE A 124 -2.52 9.11 23.49
N GLY A 125 -1.45 8.90 22.69
CA GLY A 125 -0.77 7.61 22.57
C GLY A 125 -1.61 6.53 21.86
N GLU A 126 -2.46 6.92 20.91
CA GLU A 126 -3.30 5.97 20.15
C GLU A 126 -2.45 5.15 19.17
N GLU A 127 -2.60 3.82 19.20
CA GLU A 127 -1.94 2.85 18.32
C GLU A 127 -2.98 2.08 17.48
N PRO A 128 -2.75 1.85 16.17
CA PRO A 128 -1.62 2.33 15.37
C PRO A 128 -1.70 3.83 15.09
N SER A 129 -0.55 4.43 14.74
CA SER A 129 -0.47 5.84 14.34
C SER A 129 -1.47 6.14 13.22
N ARG A 130 -2.29 7.18 13.40
CA ARG A 130 -3.28 7.62 12.40
C ARG A 130 -2.99 9.04 11.93
N GLY A 131 -3.19 9.27 10.64
CA GLY A 131 -3.19 10.60 10.08
C GLY A 131 -4.54 11.28 10.21
N ALA A 132 -4.55 12.60 10.35
CA ALA A 132 -5.78 13.38 10.17
C ALA A 132 -6.01 13.68 8.68
N SER A 133 -7.07 13.10 8.11
CA SER A 133 -7.43 13.24 6.69
C SER A 133 -8.71 14.05 6.48
N VAL A 134 -9.63 14.02 7.44
CA VAL A 134 -10.85 14.84 7.46
C VAL A 134 -10.93 15.70 8.72
N PRO A 135 -11.73 16.78 8.75
CA PRO A 135 -11.87 17.63 9.94
C PRO A 135 -12.29 16.89 11.20
N GLN A 136 -13.01 15.76 11.10
CA GLN A 136 -13.40 14.94 12.24
C GLN A 136 -12.25 14.12 12.85
N ASP A 137 -11.20 13.87 12.08
CA ASP A 137 -10.02 13.16 12.60
C ASP A 137 -9.22 14.05 13.55
N VAL A 138 -9.34 15.37 13.40
CA VAL A 138 -8.59 16.35 14.16
C VAL A 138 -9.18 16.48 15.57
N TRP A 139 -8.37 16.23 16.59
CA TRP A 139 -8.87 16.15 17.97
C TRP A 139 -9.40 17.51 18.49
N LEU A 140 -8.82 18.63 18.03
CA LEU A 140 -9.23 19.98 18.41
C LEU A 140 -10.64 20.32 17.91
N THR A 141 -10.94 20.02 16.65
CA THR A 141 -12.26 20.27 16.05
C THR A 141 -13.28 19.26 16.54
N LYS A 142 -12.89 18.01 16.77
CA LYS A 142 -13.78 16.99 17.36
C LYS A 142 -14.34 17.43 18.73
N ALA A 143 -13.56 18.17 19.52
CA ALA A 143 -14.01 18.75 20.79
C ALA A 143 -14.99 19.93 20.63
N GLN A 144 -15.06 20.56 19.45
CA GLN A 144 -15.88 21.74 19.18
C GLN A 144 -17.26 21.41 18.59
N GLY A 145 -17.48 20.18 18.12
CA GLY A 145 -18.77 19.71 17.59
C GLY A 145 -18.63 18.90 16.31
N THR A 146 -19.76 18.67 15.65
CA THR A 146 -19.80 18.05 14.31
C THR A 146 -19.57 19.11 13.24
N PHE A 147 -18.64 18.83 12.33
CA PHE A 147 -18.39 19.66 11.16
C PHE A 147 -18.88 18.92 9.92
N ASP A 148 -19.46 19.64 8.96
CA ASP A 148 -19.77 19.11 7.64
C ASP A 148 -18.58 19.34 6.69
N TRP A 149 -18.32 18.38 5.81
CA TRP A 149 -17.28 18.48 4.78
C TRP A 149 -17.67 17.70 3.53
N VAL A 150 -16.98 17.98 2.44
CA VAL A 150 -17.17 17.27 1.17
C VAL A 150 -16.24 16.05 1.15
N GLU A 151 -16.79 14.86 0.92
CA GLU A 151 -15.99 13.65 0.74
C GLU A 151 -15.04 13.78 -0.45
N GLN A 152 -13.83 13.24 -0.30
CA GLN A 152 -12.88 13.19 -1.40
C GLN A 152 -13.35 12.19 -2.46
N PRO A 153 -13.07 12.44 -3.75
CA PRO A 153 -13.41 11.48 -4.80
C PRO A 153 -12.76 10.12 -4.52
N LYS A 154 -13.56 9.05 -4.63
CA LYS A 154 -13.09 7.69 -4.42
C LYS A 154 -12.23 7.18 -5.59
N PRO A 155 -11.36 6.18 -5.37
CA PRO A 155 -10.62 5.55 -6.44
C PRO A 155 -11.55 4.89 -7.46
N ILE A 156 -11.09 4.82 -8.72
CA ILE A 156 -11.88 4.24 -9.80
C ILE A 156 -11.90 2.71 -9.63
N GLY A 157 -13.09 2.12 -9.59
CA GLY A 157 -13.26 0.66 -9.45
C GLY A 157 -13.80 0.18 -8.10
N HIS A 158 -14.21 1.11 -7.22
CA HIS A 158 -14.84 0.84 -5.93
C HIS A 158 -16.15 1.60 -5.78
#